data_AF-A0A9D2FLL7-F1
#
_entry.id   AF-A0A9D2FLL7-F1
#
_cell.length_a   1.000
_cell.length_b   1.000
_cell.length_c   1.000
_cell.angle_alpha   90.00
_cell.angle_beta   90.00
_cell.angle_gamma   90.00
#
_symmetry.space_group_name_H-M   'P 1'
#
loop_
_entity.id
_entity.type
_entity.pdbx_description
1 polymer ?
#
loop_
_entity_poly.entity_id
_entity_poly.type
_entity_poly.pdbx_seq_one_letter_code
_entity_poly.pdbx_strand_id
1 'polypeptide(L)'
;MAKIDPNQYMEQCGVRKARFGGYEPEDVRAALRALCGDYEQSLASAAAETRAARQEGEALRRRCQTLLGQNQNLAAQNATLAGQTDKIARRQDDLAARYAKVQERNHSLTDQVAVLRLKNSDLTREKQELNERAENAEAALRIKGRAHDEARQKLESDRDQVLAQANAEADKIRAQARADADALLAEANRKAEAIDQLARDQAISQARKMVQAATDETQEIQNAHRLRLQDLQSRITAMEQQRDKLLDFLAEMIGELQEAQDYARQNSPLAPYRDVGLQEAPEPELDLSDQTVRAAAAALPQPEQTDGSLQGPAPVNCVVAPGLDEAEPAPEPVVLPAPEGETTPSPEYFDTEPKDQPSDPPEIEVPGAIFSYPILRQEGEPILDEEPPARGPHTPLMPDLSAADEDDGDADGGIEILPERTPAQDPRRRKVLAALRALHSKLDRMQPIQ
;
A
#
# COMPACT_ATOMS: atom_id res chain seq x y z
N MET A 1 48.01 142.92 -27.09
CA MET A 1 47.09 143.82 -27.81
C MET A 1 47.79 145.14 -28.02
N ALA A 2 47.66 145.76 -29.19
CA ALA A 2 48.22 147.08 -29.44
C ALA A 2 47.44 148.10 -28.60
N LYS A 3 48.12 148.75 -27.65
CA LYS A 3 47.54 149.84 -26.87
C LYS A 3 47.49 151.07 -27.77
N ILE A 4 46.32 151.68 -27.94
CA ILE A 4 46.20 152.89 -28.75
C ILE A 4 46.85 154.00 -27.94
N ASP A 5 47.99 154.54 -28.41
CA ASP A 5 48.63 155.70 -27.78
C ASP A 5 47.95 156.99 -28.25
N PRO A 6 47.16 157.66 -27.39
CA PRO A 6 46.42 158.86 -27.78
C PRO A 6 47.37 160.00 -28.13
N ASN A 7 48.60 160.02 -27.61
CA ASN A 7 49.59 161.05 -27.92
C ASN A 7 50.15 160.84 -29.32
N GLN A 8 50.52 159.60 -29.68
CA GLN A 8 51.03 159.26 -30.99
C GLN A 8 49.97 159.45 -32.10
N TYR A 9 48.70 159.14 -31.80
CA TYR A 9 47.57 159.40 -32.69
C TYR A 9 47.37 160.91 -32.94
N MET A 10 47.39 161.72 -31.88
CA MET A 10 47.23 163.18 -32.00
C MET A 10 48.38 163.84 -32.77
N GLU A 11 49.60 163.31 -32.66
CA GLU A 11 50.78 163.76 -33.42
C GLU A 11 50.66 163.42 -34.92
N GLN A 12 50.27 162.19 -35.25
CA GLN A 12 50.07 161.76 -36.65
C GLN A 12 48.91 162.51 -37.32
N CYS A 13 47.88 162.90 -36.57
CA CYS A 13 46.74 163.66 -37.08
C CYS A 13 47.00 165.18 -37.24
N GLY A 14 48.18 165.70 -36.88
CA GLY A 14 48.58 167.08 -37.16
C GLY A 14 47.73 168.16 -36.47
N VAL A 15 47.25 167.90 -35.24
CA VAL A 15 46.30 168.76 -34.53
C VAL A 15 46.93 170.07 -34.03
N ARG A 16 46.44 171.23 -34.49
CA ARG A 16 46.79 172.59 -34.00
C ARG A 16 45.54 173.37 -33.59
N LYS A 17 45.69 174.24 -32.57
CA LYS A 17 44.65 174.98 -31.82
C LYS A 17 43.52 175.63 -32.63
N ALA A 18 43.76 176.01 -33.89
CA ALA A 18 42.76 176.70 -34.72
C ALA A 18 41.66 175.78 -35.32
N ARG A 19 41.76 174.45 -35.21
CA ARG A 19 40.88 173.53 -35.97
C ARG A 19 39.76 172.84 -35.17
N PHE A 20 39.70 173.01 -33.85
CA PHE A 20 38.76 172.26 -33.00
C PHE A 20 37.62 173.12 -32.43
N GLY A 21 37.03 174.03 -33.21
CA GLY A 21 35.74 174.66 -32.88
C GLY A 21 35.63 175.32 -31.50
N GLY A 22 36.74 175.73 -30.89
CA GLY A 22 36.79 176.35 -29.55
C GLY A 22 37.28 175.46 -28.40
N TYR A 23 37.57 174.18 -28.62
CA TYR A 23 38.12 173.27 -27.60
C TYR A 23 39.65 173.30 -27.56
N GLU A 24 40.24 173.33 -26.35
CA GLU A 24 41.70 173.28 -26.19
C GLU A 24 42.23 171.87 -26.54
N PRO A 25 43.45 171.77 -27.12
CA PRO A 25 44.02 170.48 -27.52
C PRO A 25 44.17 169.50 -26.34
N GLU A 26 44.30 169.99 -25.11
CA GLU A 26 44.34 169.14 -23.90
C GLU A 26 42.98 168.55 -23.55
N ASP A 27 41.87 169.27 -23.77
CA ASP A 27 40.52 168.77 -23.53
C ASP A 27 40.17 167.65 -24.52
N VAL A 28 40.58 167.81 -25.79
CA VAL A 28 40.46 166.78 -26.82
C VAL A 28 41.29 165.54 -26.47
N ARG A 29 42.52 165.73 -25.95
CA ARG A 29 43.35 164.62 -25.46
C ARG A 29 42.71 163.92 -24.26
N ALA A 30 42.11 164.66 -23.33
CA ALA A 30 41.40 164.10 -22.18
C ALA A 30 40.17 163.29 -22.60
N ALA A 31 39.36 163.81 -23.53
CA ALA A 31 38.20 163.12 -24.08
C ALA A 31 38.59 161.85 -24.86
N LEU A 32 39.66 161.90 -25.66
CA LEU A 32 40.18 160.73 -26.36
C LEU A 32 40.73 159.67 -25.38
N ARG A 33 41.42 160.09 -24.32
CA ARG A 33 41.89 159.17 -23.26
C ARG A 33 40.72 158.51 -22.53
N ALA A 34 39.66 159.26 -22.23
CA ALA A 34 38.44 158.72 -21.61
C ALA A 34 37.75 157.70 -22.52
N LEU A 35 37.54 158.03 -23.80
CA LEU A 35 36.96 157.11 -24.79
C LEU A 35 37.81 155.84 -24.98
N CYS A 36 39.14 155.98 -25.04
CA CYS A 36 40.05 154.84 -25.10
C CYS A 36 39.94 153.98 -23.82
N GLY A 37 39.81 154.60 -22.64
CA GLY A 37 39.60 153.91 -21.37
C GLY A 37 38.28 153.12 -21.34
N ASP A 38 37.18 153.74 -21.77
CA ASP A 38 35.86 153.09 -21.84
C ASP A 38 35.87 151.92 -22.85
N TYR A 39 36.53 152.09 -23.99
CA TYR A 39 36.69 151.04 -24.99
C TYR A 39 37.56 149.88 -24.47
N GLU A 40 38.70 150.18 -23.82
CA GLU A 40 39.55 149.17 -23.19
C GLU A 40 38.81 148.42 -22.07
N GLN A 41 37.96 149.10 -21.30
CA GLN A 41 37.14 148.49 -20.25
C GLN A 41 36.03 147.60 -20.83
N SER A 42 35.32 148.05 -21.87
CA SER A 42 34.33 147.25 -22.60
C SER A 42 34.98 146.02 -23.26
N LEU A 43 36.17 146.18 -23.81
CA LEU A 43 36.92 145.08 -24.40
C LEU A 43 37.42 144.11 -23.32
N ALA A 44 37.82 144.61 -22.14
CA ALA A 44 38.18 143.77 -20.99
C ALA A 44 36.97 143.02 -20.42
N SER A 45 35.77 143.63 -20.36
CA SER A 45 34.55 142.96 -19.93
C SER A 45 34.12 141.90 -20.94
N ALA A 46 34.13 142.19 -22.25
CA ALA A 46 33.86 141.21 -23.31
C ALA A 46 34.89 140.05 -23.29
N ALA A 47 36.16 140.34 -23.01
CA ALA A 47 37.19 139.33 -22.82
C ALA A 47 36.96 138.47 -21.56
N ALA A 48 36.45 139.06 -20.47
CA ALA A 48 36.08 138.33 -19.26
C ALA A 48 34.85 137.43 -19.47
N GLU A 49 33.82 137.95 -20.13
CA GLU A 49 32.61 137.20 -20.51
C GLU A 49 32.94 136.02 -21.44
N THR A 50 33.77 136.23 -22.46
CA THR A 50 34.21 135.13 -23.33
C THR A 50 35.08 134.10 -22.58
N ARG A 51 35.85 134.49 -21.56
CA ARG A 51 36.54 133.52 -20.69
C ARG A 51 35.56 132.76 -19.80
N ALA A 52 34.57 133.42 -19.20
CA ALA A 52 33.55 132.78 -18.38
C ALA A 52 32.71 131.78 -19.21
N ALA A 53 32.23 132.18 -20.39
CA ALA A 53 31.50 131.31 -21.31
C ALA A 53 32.35 130.11 -21.78
N ARG A 54 33.66 130.30 -21.99
CA ARG A 54 34.59 129.18 -22.28
C ARG A 54 34.69 128.21 -21.10
N GLN A 55 34.84 128.71 -19.87
CA GLN A 55 34.90 127.89 -18.67
C GLN A 55 33.60 127.11 -18.44
N GLU A 56 32.44 127.74 -18.63
CA GLU A 56 31.13 127.09 -18.57
C GLU A 56 30.98 126.03 -19.67
N GLY A 57 31.42 126.33 -20.90
CA GLY A 57 31.44 125.37 -22.01
C GLY A 57 32.34 124.17 -21.74
N GLU A 58 33.50 124.37 -21.10
CA GLU A 58 34.38 123.29 -20.65
C GLU A 58 33.76 122.46 -19.52
N ALA A 59 33.12 123.10 -18.53
CA ALA A 59 32.42 122.41 -17.45
C ALA A 59 31.26 121.55 -17.97
N LEU A 60 30.47 122.07 -18.92
CA LEU A 60 29.42 121.32 -19.61
C LEU A 60 29.98 120.14 -20.38
N ARG A 61 31.07 120.32 -21.15
CA ARG A 61 31.73 119.22 -21.86
C ARG A 61 32.18 118.12 -20.90
N ARG A 62 32.80 118.47 -19.77
CA ARG A 62 33.19 117.50 -18.72
C ARG A 62 31.97 116.76 -18.17
N ARG A 63 30.88 117.47 -17.87
CA ARG A 63 29.64 116.85 -17.38
C ARG A 63 29.03 115.89 -18.41
N CYS A 64 28.97 116.29 -19.69
CA CYS A 64 28.51 115.42 -20.77
C CYS A 64 29.39 114.17 -20.90
N GLN A 65 30.71 114.32 -20.76
CA GLN A 65 31.66 113.20 -20.80
C GLN A 65 31.43 112.22 -19.65
N THR A 66 31.20 112.72 -18.43
CA THR A 66 30.85 111.87 -17.27
C THR A 66 29.53 111.14 -17.49
N LEU A 67 28.49 111.83 -17.98
CA LEU A 67 27.19 111.22 -18.27
C LEU A 67 27.29 110.14 -19.36
N LEU A 68 28.10 110.36 -20.40
CA LEU A 68 28.37 109.35 -21.43
C LEU A 68 29.01 108.09 -20.83
N GLY A 69 30.01 108.25 -19.96
CA GLY A 69 30.64 107.11 -19.26
C GLY A 69 29.66 106.35 -18.36
N GLN A 70 28.81 107.08 -17.63
CA GLN A 70 27.74 106.46 -16.83
C GLN A 70 26.74 105.69 -17.70
N ASN A 71 26.34 106.26 -18.85
CA ASN A 71 25.42 105.61 -19.77
C ASN A 71 26.02 104.32 -20.36
N GLN A 72 27.30 104.33 -20.73
CA GLN A 72 28.02 103.14 -21.18
C GLN A 72 28.08 102.06 -20.08
N ASN A 73 28.32 102.44 -18.83
CA ASN A 73 28.32 101.51 -17.70
C ASN A 73 26.93 100.90 -17.47
N LEU A 74 25.86 101.70 -17.53
CA LEU A 74 24.49 101.22 -17.42
C LEU A 74 24.11 100.29 -18.59
N ALA A 75 24.56 100.61 -19.80
CA ALA A 75 24.35 99.75 -20.96
C ALA A 75 25.04 98.38 -20.80
N ALA A 76 26.27 98.36 -20.28
CA ALA A 76 26.97 97.11 -19.96
C ALA A 76 26.23 96.31 -18.88
N GLN A 77 25.76 96.97 -17.81
CA GLN A 77 24.97 96.32 -16.76
C GLN A 77 23.67 95.74 -17.32
N ASN A 78 22.93 96.49 -18.14
CA ASN A 78 21.70 96.01 -18.78
C ASN A 78 21.96 94.78 -19.67
N ALA A 79 23.06 94.76 -20.43
CA ALA A 79 23.43 93.60 -21.22
C ALA A 79 23.73 92.37 -20.33
N THR A 80 24.40 92.56 -19.19
CA THR A 80 24.64 91.45 -18.25
C THR A 80 23.36 90.95 -17.59
N LEU A 81 22.45 91.83 -17.20
CA LEU A 81 21.16 91.47 -16.62
C LEU A 81 20.29 90.73 -17.64
N ALA A 82 20.24 91.19 -18.89
CA ALA A 82 19.54 90.49 -19.96
C ALA A 82 20.08 89.06 -20.13
N GLY A 83 21.40 88.87 -20.15
CA GLY A 83 22.00 87.55 -20.21
C GLY A 83 21.75 86.67 -18.98
N GLN A 84 21.54 87.25 -17.80
CA GLN A 84 21.10 86.51 -16.61
C GLN A 84 19.64 86.10 -16.71
N THR A 85 18.77 86.99 -17.17
CA THR A 85 17.34 86.70 -17.42
C THR A 85 17.19 85.56 -18.42
N ASP A 86 17.95 85.56 -19.51
CA ASP A 86 17.94 84.47 -20.50
C ASP A 86 18.36 83.13 -19.89
N LYS A 87 19.38 83.14 -19.02
CA LYS A 87 19.82 81.92 -18.31
C LYS A 87 18.74 81.39 -17.34
N ILE A 88 18.04 82.28 -16.66
CA ILE A 88 16.95 81.90 -15.76
C ILE A 88 15.78 81.34 -16.55
N ALA A 89 15.39 81.99 -17.65
CA ALA A 89 14.32 81.51 -18.54
C ALA A 89 14.61 80.09 -19.05
N ARG A 90 15.82 79.84 -19.57
CA ARG A 90 16.23 78.50 -20.01
C ARG A 90 16.17 77.46 -18.89
N ARG A 91 16.61 77.82 -17.67
CA ARG A 91 16.51 76.91 -16.51
C ARG A 91 15.06 76.63 -16.13
N GLN A 92 14.16 77.61 -16.26
CA GLN A 92 12.74 77.41 -16.02
C GLN A 92 12.14 76.46 -17.05
N ASP A 93 12.46 76.62 -18.34
CA ASP A 93 12.03 75.72 -19.41
C ASP A 93 12.55 74.30 -19.20
N ASP A 94 13.83 74.15 -18.84
CA ASP A 94 14.44 72.84 -18.52
C ASP A 94 13.75 72.16 -17.34
N LEU A 95 13.42 72.91 -16.28
CA LEU A 95 12.71 72.40 -15.11
C LEU A 95 11.26 72.04 -15.45
N ALA A 96 10.56 72.84 -16.25
CA ALA A 96 9.21 72.56 -16.70
C ALA A 96 9.16 71.28 -17.54
N ALA A 97 10.11 71.10 -18.46
CA ALA A 97 10.22 69.88 -19.26
C ALA A 97 10.51 68.64 -18.39
N ARG A 98 11.38 68.77 -17.37
CA ARG A 98 11.64 67.68 -16.41
C ARG A 98 10.40 67.36 -15.57
N TYR A 99 9.68 68.38 -15.11
CA TYR A 99 8.46 68.22 -14.35
C TYR A 99 7.39 67.48 -15.16
N ALA A 100 7.17 67.86 -16.41
CA ALA A 100 6.24 67.18 -17.31
C ALA A 100 6.58 65.68 -17.47
N LYS A 101 7.85 65.34 -17.72
CA LYS A 101 8.30 63.95 -17.82
C LYS A 101 8.07 63.16 -16.52
N VAL A 102 8.29 63.77 -15.37
CA VAL A 102 8.03 63.13 -14.06
C VAL A 102 6.53 62.96 -13.83
N GLN A 103 5.72 63.94 -14.22
CA GLN A 103 4.26 63.90 -14.10
C GLN A 103 3.67 62.76 -14.96
N GLU A 104 4.11 62.60 -16.20
CA GLU A 104 3.70 61.48 -17.07
C GLU A 104 4.08 60.12 -16.46
N ARG A 105 5.31 59.98 -15.95
CA ARG A 105 5.76 58.77 -15.26
C ARG A 105 4.92 58.50 -14.01
N ASN A 106 4.56 59.53 -13.26
CA ASN A 106 3.72 59.39 -12.07
C ASN A 106 2.31 58.93 -12.43
N HIS A 107 1.74 59.44 -13.52
CA HIS A 107 0.44 59.00 -14.01
C HIS A 107 0.49 57.52 -14.44
N SER A 108 1.49 57.14 -15.25
CA SER A 108 1.69 55.75 -15.67
C SER A 108 1.92 54.79 -14.49
N LEU A 109 2.70 55.20 -13.48
CA LEU A 109 2.89 54.40 -12.27
C LEU A 109 1.61 54.27 -11.45
N THR A 110 0.82 55.35 -11.36
CA THR A 110 -0.50 55.32 -10.72
C THR A 110 -1.42 54.32 -11.41
N ASP A 111 -1.46 54.30 -12.74
CA ASP A 111 -2.25 53.34 -13.51
C ASP A 111 -1.78 51.90 -13.30
N GLN A 112 -0.46 51.67 -13.31
CA GLN A 112 0.11 50.35 -13.00
C GLN A 112 -0.26 49.88 -11.59
N VAL A 113 -0.22 50.77 -10.60
CA VAL A 113 -0.65 50.47 -9.24
C VAL A 113 -2.14 50.15 -9.18
N ALA A 114 -3.00 50.85 -9.93
CA ALA A 114 -4.42 50.54 -10.01
C ALA A 114 -4.66 49.14 -10.60
N VAL A 115 -4.00 48.80 -11.71
CA VAL A 115 -4.07 47.47 -12.32
C VAL A 115 -3.58 46.38 -11.36
N LEU A 116 -2.46 46.59 -10.67
CA LEU A 116 -1.93 45.63 -9.70
C LEU A 116 -2.87 45.45 -8.51
N ARG A 117 -3.57 46.50 -8.07
CA ARG A 117 -4.58 46.39 -7.00
C ARG A 117 -5.75 45.52 -7.44
N LEU A 118 -6.26 45.72 -8.66
CA LEU A 118 -7.33 44.89 -9.22
C LEU A 118 -6.89 43.42 -9.35
N LYS A 119 -5.70 43.18 -9.91
CA LYS A 119 -5.16 41.82 -10.02
C LYS A 119 -5.00 41.14 -8.65
N ASN A 120 -4.55 41.88 -7.64
CA ASN A 120 -4.48 41.34 -6.28
C ASN A 120 -5.86 41.04 -5.69
N SER A 121 -6.87 41.88 -5.94
CA SER A 121 -8.23 41.58 -5.48
C SER A 121 -8.82 40.35 -6.17
N ASP A 122 -8.57 40.18 -7.47
CA ASP A 122 -9.06 39.02 -8.22
C ASP A 122 -8.37 37.73 -7.74
N LEU A 123 -7.04 37.75 -7.58
CA LEU A 123 -6.30 36.62 -7.02
C LEU A 123 -6.74 36.28 -5.59
N THR A 124 -7.10 37.29 -4.79
CA THR A 124 -7.61 37.05 -3.43
C THR A 124 -8.96 36.36 -3.47
N ARG A 125 -9.85 36.74 -4.39
CA ARG A 125 -11.15 36.07 -4.60
C ARG A 125 -10.98 34.66 -5.13
N GLU A 126 -10.16 34.46 -6.15
CA GLU A 126 -9.88 33.14 -6.72
C GLU A 126 -9.29 32.19 -5.66
N LYS A 127 -8.38 32.68 -4.81
CA LYS A 127 -7.85 31.92 -3.69
C LYS A 127 -8.95 31.50 -2.70
N GLN A 128 -9.88 32.41 -2.38
CA GLN A 128 -11.01 32.09 -1.50
C GLN A 128 -11.92 31.03 -2.13
N GLU A 129 -12.27 31.17 -3.41
CA GLU A 129 -13.08 30.19 -4.14
C GLU A 129 -12.40 28.81 -4.21
N LEU A 130 -11.09 28.77 -4.45
CA LEU A 130 -10.34 27.51 -4.47
C LEU A 130 -10.30 26.86 -3.08
N ASN A 131 -10.14 27.64 -2.01
CA ASN A 131 -10.23 27.12 -0.65
C ASN A 131 -11.62 26.54 -0.36
N GLU A 132 -12.70 27.26 -0.71
CA GLU A 132 -14.07 26.75 -0.53
C GLU A 132 -14.31 25.47 -1.34
N ARG A 133 -13.81 25.40 -2.58
CA ARG A 133 -13.89 24.18 -3.40
C ARG A 133 -13.12 23.02 -2.79
N ALA A 134 -11.94 23.27 -2.23
CA ALA A 134 -11.14 22.26 -1.53
C ALA A 134 -11.88 21.74 -0.28
N GLU A 135 -12.39 22.64 0.56
CA GLU A 135 -13.17 22.29 1.76
C GLU A 135 -14.43 21.48 1.40
N ASN A 136 -15.14 21.88 0.35
CA ASN A 136 -16.31 21.14 -0.16
C ASN A 136 -15.93 19.75 -0.68
N ALA A 137 -14.81 19.63 -1.41
CA ALA A 137 -14.32 18.34 -1.89
C ALA A 137 -13.91 17.43 -0.73
N GLU A 138 -13.21 17.95 0.28
CA GLU A 138 -12.87 17.19 1.48
C GLU A 138 -14.11 16.76 2.26
N ALA A 139 -15.11 17.63 2.42
CA ALA A 139 -16.37 17.28 3.07
C ALA A 139 -17.08 16.14 2.32
N ALA A 140 -17.13 16.22 0.98
CA ALA A 140 -17.69 15.17 0.14
C ALA A 140 -16.93 13.85 0.28
N LEU A 141 -15.60 13.88 0.33
CA LEU A 141 -14.78 12.68 0.56
C LEU A 141 -15.01 12.10 1.96
N ARG A 142 -15.14 12.93 2.99
CA ARG A 142 -15.47 12.46 4.36
C ARG A 142 -16.83 11.76 4.39
N ILE A 143 -17.84 12.31 3.72
CA ILE A 143 -19.18 11.69 3.64
C ILE A 143 -19.10 10.36 2.88
N LYS A 144 -18.43 10.33 1.72
CA LYS A 144 -18.24 9.09 0.94
C LYS A 144 -17.47 8.04 1.73
N GLY A 145 -16.41 8.44 2.44
CA GLY A 145 -15.64 7.57 3.32
C GLY A 145 -16.52 6.91 4.37
N ARG A 146 -17.31 7.70 5.11
CA ARG A 146 -18.27 7.16 6.09
C ARG A 146 -19.29 6.22 5.46
N ALA A 147 -19.86 6.58 4.30
CA ALA A 147 -20.82 5.73 3.60
C ALA A 147 -20.20 4.40 3.16
N HIS A 148 -18.93 4.39 2.73
CA HIS A 148 -18.20 3.17 2.42
C HIS A 148 -17.92 2.33 3.67
N ASP A 149 -17.52 2.94 4.77
CA ASP A 149 -17.29 2.23 6.04
C ASP A 149 -18.59 1.62 6.57
N GLU A 150 -19.70 2.35 6.53
CA GLU A 150 -21.04 1.85 6.89
C GLU A 150 -21.47 0.69 5.99
N ALA A 151 -21.23 0.78 4.67
CA ALA A 151 -21.52 -0.30 3.73
C ALA A 151 -20.67 -1.54 4.01
N ARG A 152 -19.38 -1.36 4.34
CA ARG A 152 -18.47 -2.44 4.72
C ARG A 152 -18.90 -3.12 6.01
N GLN A 153 -19.25 -2.36 7.05
CA GLN A 153 -19.74 -2.92 8.32
C GLN A 153 -21.03 -3.71 8.13
N LYS A 154 -21.97 -3.20 7.31
CA LYS A 154 -23.18 -3.94 6.95
C LYS A 154 -22.85 -5.25 6.27
N LEU A 155 -21.98 -5.23 5.25
CA LEU A 155 -21.54 -6.44 4.55
C LEU A 155 -20.87 -7.46 5.48
N GLU A 156 -20.02 -7.00 6.40
CA GLU A 156 -19.39 -7.86 7.41
C GLU A 156 -20.45 -8.47 8.33
N SER A 157 -21.44 -7.68 8.79
CA SER A 157 -22.53 -8.18 9.63
C SER A 157 -23.43 -9.19 8.90
N ASP A 158 -23.75 -8.95 7.63
CA ASP A 158 -24.57 -9.85 6.81
C ASP A 158 -23.82 -11.15 6.54
N ARG A 159 -22.52 -11.08 6.23
CA ARG A 159 -21.65 -12.25 6.07
C ARG A 159 -21.62 -13.08 7.35
N ASP A 160 -21.42 -12.44 8.50
CA ASP A 160 -21.34 -13.14 9.78
C ASP A 160 -22.69 -13.78 10.15
N GLN A 161 -23.82 -13.14 9.82
CA GLN A 161 -25.15 -13.75 9.93
C GLN A 161 -25.31 -14.98 9.04
N VAL A 162 -24.90 -14.91 7.76
CA VAL A 162 -24.97 -16.04 6.83
C VAL A 162 -24.08 -17.19 7.32
N LEU A 163 -22.87 -16.90 7.80
CA LEU A 163 -21.98 -17.91 8.37
C LEU A 163 -22.57 -18.54 9.63
N ALA A 164 -23.18 -17.75 10.51
CA ALA A 164 -23.85 -18.26 11.71
C ALA A 164 -25.04 -19.17 11.35
N GLN A 165 -25.86 -18.78 10.37
CA GLN A 165 -26.97 -19.61 9.87
C GLN A 165 -26.46 -20.92 9.26
N ALA A 166 -25.46 -20.84 8.40
CA ALA A 166 -24.84 -22.02 7.77
C ALA A 166 -24.24 -22.97 8.82
N ASN A 167 -23.55 -22.45 9.84
CA ASN A 167 -23.03 -23.25 10.94
C ASN A 167 -24.14 -23.90 11.75
N ALA A 168 -25.21 -23.17 12.07
CA ALA A 168 -26.36 -23.71 12.79
C ALA A 168 -27.08 -24.81 11.99
N GLU A 169 -27.20 -24.66 10.68
CA GLU A 169 -27.74 -25.70 9.79
C GLU A 169 -26.82 -26.91 9.71
N ALA A 170 -25.51 -26.70 9.57
CA ALA A 170 -24.53 -27.77 9.59
C ALA A 170 -24.57 -28.57 10.90
N ASP A 171 -24.70 -27.88 12.04
CA ASP A 171 -24.82 -28.53 13.36
C ASP A 171 -26.13 -29.31 13.49
N LYS A 172 -27.24 -28.82 12.95
CA LYS A 172 -28.50 -29.59 12.87
C LYS A 172 -28.33 -30.85 12.04
N ILE A 173 -27.69 -30.77 10.88
CA ILE A 173 -27.43 -31.93 10.02
C ILE A 173 -26.53 -32.94 10.74
N ARG A 174 -25.46 -32.48 11.40
CA ARG A 174 -24.57 -33.35 12.19
C ARG A 174 -25.32 -34.02 13.34
N ALA A 175 -26.17 -33.28 14.05
CA ALA A 175 -26.97 -33.82 15.14
C ALA A 175 -27.97 -34.87 14.64
N GLN A 176 -28.65 -34.59 13.52
CA GLN A 176 -29.55 -35.54 12.88
C GLN A 176 -28.81 -36.81 12.44
N ALA A 177 -27.69 -36.66 11.74
CA ALA A 177 -26.87 -37.80 11.30
C ALA A 177 -26.36 -38.65 12.48
N ARG A 178 -26.00 -38.03 13.60
CA ARG A 178 -25.63 -38.75 14.83
C ARG A 178 -26.83 -39.52 15.41
N ALA A 179 -27.98 -38.87 15.53
CA ALA A 179 -29.20 -39.52 16.02
C ALA A 179 -29.62 -40.69 15.13
N ASP A 180 -29.54 -40.54 13.81
CA ASP A 180 -29.84 -41.61 12.85
C ASP A 180 -28.83 -42.76 12.96
N ALA A 181 -27.54 -42.46 13.13
CA ALA A 181 -26.50 -43.47 13.36
C ALA A 181 -26.72 -44.24 14.68
N ASP A 182 -27.05 -43.54 15.77
CA ASP A 182 -27.36 -44.16 17.06
C ASP A 182 -28.62 -45.04 16.97
N ALA A 183 -29.64 -44.60 16.22
CA ALA A 183 -30.85 -45.38 15.98
C ALA A 183 -30.56 -46.66 15.19
N LEU A 184 -29.72 -46.58 14.15
CA LEU A 184 -29.27 -47.74 13.37
C LEU A 184 -28.45 -48.71 14.23
N LEU A 185 -27.55 -48.21 15.09
CA LEU A 185 -26.81 -49.05 16.03
C LEU A 185 -27.74 -49.76 17.02
N ALA A 186 -28.73 -49.06 17.57
CA ALA A 186 -29.71 -49.66 18.47
C ALA A 186 -30.56 -50.73 17.76
N GLU A 187 -30.97 -50.50 16.51
CA GLU A 187 -31.69 -51.49 15.72
C GLU A 187 -30.81 -52.72 15.40
N ALA A 188 -29.54 -52.50 15.03
CA ALA A 188 -28.59 -53.57 14.78
C ALA A 188 -28.35 -54.42 16.04
N ASN A 189 -28.19 -53.78 17.20
CA ASN A 189 -28.04 -54.47 18.48
C ASN A 189 -29.29 -55.30 18.83
N ARG A 190 -30.50 -54.75 18.65
CA ARG A 190 -31.74 -55.52 18.86
C ARG A 190 -31.84 -56.73 17.93
N LYS A 191 -31.43 -56.59 16.66
CA LYS A 191 -31.39 -57.72 15.72
C LYS A 191 -30.35 -58.76 16.13
N ALA A 192 -29.17 -58.33 16.56
CA ALA A 192 -28.13 -59.22 17.08
C ALA A 192 -28.64 -59.99 18.32
N GLU A 193 -29.26 -59.31 19.29
CA GLU A 193 -29.87 -59.93 20.46
C GLU A 193 -30.97 -60.93 20.08
N ALA A 194 -31.82 -60.61 19.10
CA ALA A 194 -32.85 -61.53 18.62
C ALA A 194 -32.25 -62.78 17.94
N ILE A 195 -31.16 -62.63 17.17
CA ILE A 195 -30.42 -63.75 16.59
C ILE A 195 -29.80 -64.61 17.70
N ASP A 196 -29.18 -63.99 18.70
CA ASP A 196 -28.59 -64.69 19.85
C ASP A 196 -29.65 -65.46 20.65
N GLN A 197 -30.83 -64.86 20.86
CA GLN A 197 -31.97 -65.53 21.50
C GLN A 197 -32.45 -66.72 20.67
N LEU A 198 -32.64 -66.55 19.36
CA LEU A 198 -33.04 -67.64 18.47
C LEU A 198 -32.01 -68.78 18.47
N ALA A 199 -30.72 -68.46 18.44
CA ALA A 199 -29.63 -69.44 18.50
C ALA A 199 -29.63 -70.19 19.84
N ARG A 200 -29.84 -69.48 20.96
CA ARG A 200 -29.99 -70.11 22.29
C ARG A 200 -31.21 -71.02 22.35
N ASP A 201 -32.35 -70.58 21.84
CA ASP A 201 -33.57 -71.39 21.81
C ASP A 201 -33.42 -72.63 20.93
N GLN A 202 -32.76 -72.50 19.77
CA GLN A 202 -32.40 -73.63 18.93
C GLN A 202 -31.46 -74.59 19.67
N ALA A 203 -30.41 -74.11 20.32
CA ALA A 203 -29.49 -74.91 21.11
C ALA A 203 -30.21 -75.63 22.28
N ILE A 204 -31.09 -74.94 23.01
CA ILE A 204 -31.91 -75.53 24.07
C ILE A 204 -32.86 -76.58 23.49
N SER A 205 -33.48 -76.34 22.34
CA SER A 205 -34.37 -77.30 21.69
C SER A 205 -33.62 -78.56 21.25
N GLN A 206 -32.40 -78.41 20.72
CA GLN A 206 -31.53 -79.53 20.35
C GLN A 206 -31.07 -80.28 21.60
N ALA A 207 -30.62 -79.58 22.65
CA ALA A 207 -30.26 -80.19 23.91
C ALA A 207 -31.43 -80.96 24.53
N ARG A 208 -32.65 -80.41 24.49
CA ARG A 208 -33.86 -81.13 24.94
C ARG A 208 -34.14 -82.37 24.10
N LYS A 209 -33.98 -82.32 22.78
CA LYS A 209 -34.11 -83.50 21.91
C LYS A 209 -33.08 -84.56 22.25
N MET A 210 -31.82 -84.17 22.49
CA MET A 210 -30.75 -85.10 22.89
C MET A 210 -31.02 -85.69 24.28
N VAL A 211 -31.48 -84.88 25.24
CA VAL A 211 -31.88 -85.37 26.57
C VAL A 211 -33.07 -86.31 26.47
N GLN A 212 -34.09 -85.99 25.66
CA GLN A 212 -35.24 -86.86 25.47
C GLN A 212 -34.83 -88.19 24.83
N ALA A 213 -34.01 -88.15 23.77
CA ALA A 213 -33.47 -89.35 23.14
C ALA A 213 -32.67 -90.19 24.15
N ALA A 214 -31.80 -89.56 24.95
CA ALA A 214 -31.08 -90.25 26.01
C ALA A 214 -32.02 -90.83 27.08
N THR A 215 -33.10 -90.14 27.45
CA THR A 215 -34.08 -90.67 28.40
C THR A 215 -34.87 -91.84 27.82
N ASP A 216 -35.25 -91.77 26.55
CA ASP A 216 -35.95 -92.84 25.86
C ASP A 216 -35.03 -94.07 25.76
N GLU A 217 -33.75 -93.88 25.40
CA GLU A 217 -32.72 -94.91 25.46
C GLU A 217 -32.59 -95.51 26.87
N THR A 218 -32.56 -94.69 27.93
CA THR A 218 -32.52 -95.23 29.30
C THR A 218 -33.79 -96.02 29.66
N GLN A 219 -34.97 -95.64 29.17
CA GLN A 219 -36.21 -96.39 29.37
C GLN A 219 -36.19 -97.70 28.59
N GLU A 220 -35.68 -97.70 27.36
CA GLU A 220 -35.46 -98.92 26.56
C GLU A 220 -34.48 -99.87 27.25
N ILE A 221 -33.38 -99.36 27.80
CA ILE A 221 -32.43 -100.12 28.61
C ILE A 221 -33.11 -100.69 29.86
N GLN A 222 -33.89 -99.88 30.59
CA GLN A 222 -34.62 -100.35 31.77
C GLN A 222 -35.66 -101.42 31.42
N ASN A 223 -36.38 -101.27 30.32
CA ASN A 223 -37.35 -102.26 29.85
C ASN A 223 -36.64 -103.56 29.45
N ALA A 224 -35.53 -103.47 28.70
CA ALA A 224 -34.69 -104.61 28.39
C ALA A 224 -34.16 -105.32 29.65
N HIS A 225 -33.76 -104.55 30.68
CA HIS A 225 -33.38 -105.09 31.98
C HIS A 225 -34.55 -105.81 32.67
N ARG A 226 -35.76 -105.23 32.67
CA ARG A 226 -36.96 -105.84 33.26
C ARG A 226 -37.33 -107.14 32.55
N LEU A 227 -37.30 -107.15 31.22
CA LEU A 227 -37.54 -108.33 30.40
C LEU A 227 -36.51 -109.43 30.68
N ARG A 228 -35.22 -109.10 30.73
CA ARG A 228 -34.16 -110.05 31.13
C ARG A 228 -34.37 -110.61 32.53
N LEU A 229 -34.78 -109.77 33.49
CA LEU A 229 -35.09 -110.22 34.85
C LEU A 229 -36.29 -111.19 34.87
N GLN A 230 -37.33 -110.91 34.08
CA GLN A 230 -38.50 -111.79 33.96
C GLN A 230 -38.14 -113.13 33.28
N ASP A 231 -37.31 -113.09 32.24
CA ASP A 231 -36.78 -114.29 31.59
C ASP A 231 -35.96 -115.13 32.57
N LEU A 232 -35.04 -114.51 33.32
CA LEU A 232 -34.28 -115.15 34.40
C LEU A 232 -35.19 -115.75 35.48
N GLN A 233 -36.20 -115.01 35.93
CA GLN A 233 -37.19 -115.53 36.88
C GLN A 233 -37.95 -116.73 36.32
N SER A 234 -38.40 -116.68 35.06
CA SER A 234 -39.10 -117.80 34.42
C SER A 234 -38.19 -119.04 34.31
N ARG A 235 -36.91 -118.84 34.01
CA ARG A 235 -35.91 -119.90 33.94
C ARG A 235 -35.60 -120.49 35.31
N ILE A 236 -35.53 -119.66 36.36
CA ILE A 236 -35.42 -120.13 37.75
C ILE A 236 -36.66 -120.97 38.10
N THR A 237 -37.88 -120.50 37.83
CA THR A 237 -39.09 -121.29 38.12
C THR A 237 -39.13 -122.60 37.33
N ALA A 238 -38.61 -122.63 36.09
CA ALA A 238 -38.49 -123.86 35.32
C ALA A 238 -37.46 -124.82 35.93
N MET A 239 -36.33 -124.31 36.43
CA MET A 239 -35.33 -125.12 37.16
C MET A 239 -35.87 -125.59 38.51
N GLU A 240 -36.66 -124.79 39.22
CA GLU A 240 -37.34 -125.18 40.47
C GLU A 240 -38.36 -126.28 40.19
N GLN A 241 -39.15 -126.19 39.12
CA GLN A 241 -40.04 -127.28 38.71
C GLN A 241 -39.27 -128.55 38.33
N GLN A 242 -38.11 -128.43 37.66
CA GLN A 242 -37.24 -129.59 37.40
C GLN A 242 -36.67 -130.17 38.69
N ARG A 243 -36.29 -129.33 39.66
CA ARG A 243 -35.86 -129.76 40.98
C ARG A 243 -36.98 -130.45 41.73
N ASP A 244 -38.20 -129.94 41.66
CA ASP A 244 -39.36 -130.54 42.33
C ASP A 244 -39.72 -131.88 41.67
N LYS A 245 -39.64 -132.01 40.34
CA LYS A 245 -39.71 -133.32 39.66
C LYS A 245 -38.62 -134.28 40.09
N LEU A 246 -37.40 -133.81 40.32
CA LEU A 246 -36.32 -134.62 40.90
C LEU A 246 -36.61 -134.99 42.34
N LEU A 247 -37.21 -134.10 43.14
CA LEU A 247 -37.63 -134.40 44.51
C LEU A 247 -38.77 -135.41 44.54
N ASP A 248 -39.73 -135.33 43.61
CA ASP A 248 -40.79 -136.32 43.43
C ASP A 248 -40.22 -137.67 42.99
N PHE A 249 -39.27 -137.68 42.05
CA PHE A 249 -38.55 -138.90 41.66
C PHE A 249 -37.76 -139.50 42.83
N LEU A 250 -37.08 -138.67 43.63
CA LEU A 250 -36.39 -139.12 44.84
C LEU A 250 -37.39 -139.63 45.88
N ALA A 251 -38.58 -139.03 46.00
CA ALA A 251 -39.63 -139.50 46.89
C ALA A 251 -40.21 -140.85 46.43
N GLU A 252 -40.41 -141.06 45.12
CA GLU A 252 -40.77 -142.35 44.54
C GLU A 252 -39.70 -143.40 44.81
N MET A 253 -38.42 -143.09 44.57
CA MET A 253 -37.30 -143.98 44.84
C MET A 253 -37.14 -144.29 46.36
N ILE A 254 -37.43 -143.34 47.24
CA ILE A 254 -37.51 -143.57 48.69
C ILE A 254 -38.69 -144.49 49.02
N GLY A 255 -39.84 -144.33 48.35
CA GLY A 255 -40.99 -145.23 48.47
C GLY A 255 -40.64 -146.66 48.06
N GLU A 256 -40.01 -146.84 46.89
CA GLU A 256 -39.54 -148.14 46.41
C GLU A 256 -38.47 -148.75 47.34
N LEU A 257 -37.55 -147.93 47.87
CA LEU A 257 -36.56 -148.36 48.85
C LEU A 257 -37.18 -148.71 50.21
N GLN A 258 -38.26 -148.05 50.62
CA GLN A 258 -39.01 -148.38 51.84
C GLN A 258 -39.80 -149.68 51.66
N GLU A 259 -40.39 -149.93 50.49
CA GLU A 259 -41.00 -151.23 50.18
C GLU A 259 -39.97 -152.37 50.18
N ALA A 260 -38.78 -152.12 49.62
CA ALA A 260 -37.66 -153.07 49.70
C ALA A 260 -37.14 -153.23 51.14
N GLN A 261 -37.15 -152.16 51.95
CA GLN A 261 -36.75 -152.19 53.36
C GLN A 261 -37.77 -152.93 54.23
N ASP A 262 -39.07 -152.80 53.96
CA ASP A 262 -40.13 -153.52 54.67
C ASP A 262 -40.16 -155.01 54.27
N TYR A 263 -39.79 -155.33 53.03
CA TYR A 263 -39.54 -156.72 52.59
C TYR A 263 -38.31 -157.33 53.28
N ALA A 264 -37.24 -156.54 53.48
CA ALA A 264 -36.03 -156.98 54.18
C ALA A 264 -36.21 -157.10 55.70
N ARG A 265 -37.09 -156.30 56.32
CA ARG A 265 -37.38 -156.34 57.78
C ARG A 265 -38.17 -157.57 58.22
N GLN A 266 -38.94 -158.21 57.33
CA GLN A 266 -39.75 -159.40 57.67
C GLN A 266 -38.94 -160.71 57.77
N ASN A 267 -37.66 -160.75 57.36
CA ASN A 267 -36.84 -161.97 57.30
C ASN A 267 -35.58 -162.01 58.19
N SER A 268 -35.57 -161.31 59.35
CA SER A 268 -34.63 -161.54 60.51
C SER A 268 -33.17 -161.03 60.38
N PRO A 269 -32.38 -160.90 61.49
CA PRO A 269 -32.55 -160.06 62.67
C PRO A 269 -31.43 -158.99 62.85
N LEU A 270 -31.69 -158.01 63.74
CA LEU A 270 -30.90 -156.80 64.04
C LEU A 270 -29.60 -157.03 64.85
N ALA A 271 -28.53 -156.31 64.50
CA ALA A 271 -27.42 -155.94 65.41
C ALA A 271 -26.65 -154.70 64.86
N PRO A 272 -25.98 -153.91 65.74
CA PRO A 272 -26.12 -152.46 65.72
C PRO A 272 -24.96 -151.66 65.11
N TYR A 273 -25.36 -150.51 64.56
CA TYR A 273 -24.68 -149.22 64.47
C TYR A 273 -23.21 -149.17 64.91
N ARG A 274 -22.33 -148.90 63.94
CA ARG A 274 -21.20 -147.99 64.17
C ARG A 274 -20.85 -147.26 62.88
N ASP A 275 -20.90 -145.95 63.03
CA ASP A 275 -20.51 -144.88 62.13
C ASP A 275 -19.09 -145.11 61.59
N VAL A 276 -18.99 -145.45 60.30
CA VAL A 276 -17.75 -145.52 59.54
C VAL A 276 -18.02 -144.96 58.15
N GLY A 277 -17.61 -143.72 57.96
CA GLY A 277 -16.78 -143.22 56.85
C GLY A 277 -17.22 -143.45 55.40
N LEU A 278 -16.86 -142.45 54.60
CA LEU A 278 -16.42 -142.45 53.19
C LEU A 278 -17.15 -141.30 52.45
N GLN A 279 -16.54 -140.15 52.17
CA GLN A 279 -15.38 -139.84 51.31
C GLN A 279 -15.81 -139.42 49.90
N GLU A 280 -15.58 -138.15 49.54
CA GLU A 280 -15.34 -137.55 48.20
C GLU A 280 -15.33 -136.00 48.40
N ALA A 281 -14.22 -135.24 48.31
CA ALA A 281 -13.31 -134.91 47.20
C ALA A 281 -13.97 -134.12 46.05
N PRO A 282 -13.26 -133.18 45.38
CA PRO A 282 -12.64 -131.93 45.87
C PRO A 282 -13.37 -130.68 45.31
N GLU A 283 -13.34 -129.56 46.04
CA GLU A 283 -13.77 -128.26 45.52
C GLU A 283 -12.69 -127.65 44.61
N PRO A 284 -13.01 -127.16 43.39
CA PRO A 284 -12.04 -126.49 42.54
C PRO A 284 -11.77 -125.05 43.04
N GLU A 285 -10.52 -124.75 43.37
CA GLU A 285 -10.03 -123.38 43.51
C GLU A 285 -9.95 -122.70 42.14
N LEU A 286 -10.53 -121.50 42.03
CA LEU A 286 -10.47 -120.66 40.85
C LEU A 286 -9.18 -119.81 40.90
N ASP A 287 -8.25 -120.05 39.97
CA ASP A 287 -6.94 -119.36 39.93
C ASP A 287 -7.07 -117.94 39.31
N LEU A 288 -7.01 -116.92 40.17
CA LEU A 288 -7.10 -115.49 39.83
C LEU A 288 -5.73 -114.85 39.56
N SER A 289 -4.76 -115.61 39.07
CA SER A 289 -3.46 -115.06 38.69
C SER A 289 -3.53 -114.13 37.47
N ASP A 290 -2.69 -113.09 37.44
CA ASP A 290 -2.68 -112.05 36.39
C ASP A 290 -2.49 -112.58 34.96
N GLN A 291 -2.02 -113.82 34.79
CA GLN A 291 -1.87 -114.46 33.48
C GLN A 291 -3.20 -115.00 32.91
N THR A 292 -4.10 -115.53 33.73
CA THR A 292 -5.40 -116.05 33.27
C THR A 292 -6.35 -114.92 32.91
N VAL A 293 -6.31 -113.82 33.68
CA VAL A 293 -7.08 -112.59 33.41
C VAL A 293 -6.59 -111.91 32.12
N ARG A 294 -5.28 -111.90 31.85
CA ARG A 294 -4.68 -111.30 30.64
C ARG A 294 -4.91 -112.12 29.37
N ALA A 295 -4.99 -113.46 29.49
CA ALA A 295 -5.38 -114.34 28.38
C ALA A 295 -6.86 -114.18 28.02
N ALA A 296 -7.75 -114.00 29.01
CA ALA A 296 -9.17 -113.73 28.78
C ALA A 296 -9.42 -112.33 28.19
N ALA A 297 -8.65 -111.31 28.60
CA ALA A 297 -8.73 -109.96 28.03
C ALA A 297 -8.22 -109.87 26.58
N ALA A 298 -7.31 -110.75 26.15
CA ALA A 298 -6.82 -110.83 24.78
C ALA A 298 -7.78 -111.53 23.80
N ALA A 299 -8.85 -112.17 24.30
CA ALA A 299 -9.83 -112.90 23.48
C ALA A 299 -11.07 -112.04 23.11
N LEU A 300 -11.10 -110.76 23.46
CA LEU A 300 -12.17 -109.83 23.10
C LEU A 300 -11.83 -109.08 21.79
N PRO A 301 -12.70 -109.09 20.77
CA PRO A 301 -12.45 -108.39 19.50
C PRO A 301 -12.56 -106.85 19.64
N GLN A 302 -11.59 -106.12 19.08
CA GLN A 302 -11.61 -104.66 18.93
C GLN A 302 -12.17 -104.27 17.55
N PRO A 303 -12.98 -103.19 17.42
CA PRO A 303 -13.37 -102.67 16.11
C PRO A 303 -12.23 -101.87 15.46
N GLU A 304 -11.92 -102.27 14.22
CA GLU A 304 -10.85 -101.74 13.37
C GLU A 304 -11.14 -100.34 12.83
N GLN A 305 -10.05 -99.57 12.70
CA GLN A 305 -9.95 -98.37 11.87
C GLN A 305 -9.90 -98.79 10.39
N THR A 306 -10.71 -98.17 9.54
CA THR A 306 -10.66 -98.37 8.08
C THR A 306 -10.43 -97.04 7.35
N ASP A 307 -9.27 -96.93 6.70
CA ASP A 307 -8.99 -96.00 5.59
C ASP A 307 -9.32 -96.69 4.24
N GLY A 308 -9.94 -95.98 3.28
CA GLY A 308 -9.91 -96.37 1.85
C GLY A 308 -11.13 -96.09 0.93
N SER A 309 -11.26 -94.84 0.46
CA SER A 309 -11.55 -94.36 -0.92
C SER A 309 -12.58 -95.04 -1.89
N LEU A 310 -13.63 -94.30 -2.36
CA LEU A 310 -13.79 -93.73 -3.74
C LEU A 310 -15.26 -93.37 -4.16
N GLN A 311 -15.34 -92.32 -5.01
CA GLN A 311 -16.41 -91.80 -5.92
C GLN A 311 -17.35 -90.64 -5.46
N GLY A 312 -17.19 -89.48 -6.13
CA GLY A 312 -17.96 -88.22 -5.97
C GLY A 312 -19.28 -88.13 -6.79
N PRO A 313 -19.95 -86.95 -6.93
CA PRO A 313 -19.36 -85.64 -7.34
C PRO A 313 -19.74 -84.39 -6.50
N ALA A 314 -19.13 -83.26 -6.89
CA ALA A 314 -18.83 -81.94 -6.25
C ALA A 314 -19.98 -80.88 -6.17
N PRO A 315 -19.76 -79.56 -5.87
CA PRO A 315 -18.74 -78.80 -5.08
C PRO A 315 -19.44 -77.93 -3.97
N VAL A 316 -18.85 -77.07 -3.11
CA VAL A 316 -18.02 -75.86 -3.33
C VAL A 316 -17.43 -75.37 -1.99
N ASN A 317 -16.10 -75.23 -1.97
CA ASN A 317 -15.24 -74.24 -1.28
C ASN A 317 -15.27 -74.12 0.27
N CYS A 318 -14.23 -74.65 0.92
CA CYS A 318 -13.77 -74.23 2.26
C CYS A 318 -12.23 -74.24 2.34
N VAL A 319 -11.73 -73.12 2.87
CA VAL A 319 -10.41 -72.74 3.42
C VAL A 319 -9.57 -73.87 4.03
N VAL A 320 -8.24 -73.90 3.78
CA VAL A 320 -7.15 -74.03 4.80
C VAL A 320 -5.78 -73.56 4.21
N ALA A 321 -4.98 -72.83 5.01
CA ALA A 321 -3.56 -72.47 4.81
C ALA A 321 -2.59 -73.69 4.93
N PRO A 322 -1.28 -73.61 4.56
CA PRO A 322 -0.24 -73.20 5.55
C PRO A 322 1.07 -72.59 4.94
N GLY A 323 1.92 -71.98 5.79
CA GLY A 323 3.11 -71.21 5.40
C GLY A 323 4.46 -71.94 5.33
N LEU A 324 5.54 -71.18 5.11
CA LEU A 324 6.92 -71.28 5.65
C LEU A 324 7.84 -70.17 5.06
N ASP A 325 8.75 -69.70 5.90
CA ASP A 325 9.57 -68.46 5.86
C ASP A 325 10.78 -68.41 4.89
N GLU A 326 11.23 -67.20 4.49
CA GLU A 326 12.51 -66.55 4.93
C GLU A 326 12.97 -65.32 4.06
N ALA A 327 13.33 -64.23 4.78
CA ALA A 327 14.40 -63.21 4.59
C ALA A 327 14.36 -62.05 3.54
N GLU A 328 14.06 -60.83 4.04
CA GLU A 328 14.61 -59.44 3.92
C GLU A 328 15.67 -59.00 2.83
N PRO A 329 15.97 -57.67 2.57
CA PRO A 329 15.73 -56.44 3.39
C PRO A 329 15.38 -55.06 2.71
N ALA A 330 14.90 -54.12 3.58
CA ALA A 330 15.11 -52.63 3.68
C ALA A 330 14.60 -51.61 2.61
N PRO A 331 14.34 -50.30 2.93
CA PRO A 331 14.72 -49.52 4.14
C PRO A 331 13.65 -48.60 4.81
N GLU A 332 14.02 -48.07 6.01
CA GLU A 332 13.39 -47.04 6.86
C GLU A 332 13.70 -45.57 6.40
N PRO A 333 13.38 -44.47 7.12
CA PRO A 333 12.44 -44.23 8.24
C PRO A 333 11.48 -43.01 8.04
N VAL A 334 10.46 -42.96 8.91
CA VAL A 334 9.49 -41.88 9.17
C VAL A 334 10.09 -40.81 10.08
N VAL A 335 9.72 -39.52 9.97
CA VAL A 335 9.62 -38.54 11.10
C VAL A 335 8.90 -37.20 10.72
N LEU A 336 7.86 -36.86 11.53
CA LEU A 336 7.31 -35.54 11.96
C LEU A 336 6.50 -34.64 10.97
N PRO A 337 5.63 -33.66 11.40
CA PRO A 337 5.74 -32.85 12.64
C PRO A 337 4.45 -32.33 13.35
N ALA A 338 4.64 -31.75 14.54
CA ALA A 338 3.94 -30.61 15.17
C ALA A 338 4.76 -30.15 16.42
N PRO A 339 4.60 -28.95 17.03
CA PRO A 339 4.01 -27.66 16.62
C PRO A 339 4.91 -26.40 16.94
N GLU A 340 4.40 -25.22 16.56
CA GLU A 340 4.51 -23.85 17.16
C GLU A 340 5.78 -23.33 17.89
N GLY A 341 6.15 -22.08 17.55
CA GLY A 341 6.41 -21.05 18.58
C GLY A 341 7.78 -20.35 18.61
N GLU A 342 7.75 -19.05 18.25
CA GLU A 342 8.62 -17.93 18.72
C GLU A 342 10.08 -17.81 18.23
N THR A 343 10.38 -16.76 17.46
CA THR A 343 11.18 -15.57 17.89
C THR A 343 11.51 -14.67 16.68
N THR A 344 11.56 -13.36 16.93
CA THR A 344 11.74 -12.24 15.99
C THR A 344 13.17 -12.15 15.39
N PRO A 345 13.37 -11.45 14.26
CA PRO A 345 14.01 -10.13 14.39
C PRO A 345 13.55 -9.02 13.41
N SER A 346 13.55 -7.81 13.98
CA SER A 346 13.92 -6.47 13.48
C SER A 346 13.27 -5.78 12.26
N PRO A 347 12.88 -4.50 12.41
CA PRO A 347 12.36 -3.61 11.37
C PRO A 347 13.44 -2.65 10.84
N GLU A 348 13.70 -2.65 9.53
CA GLU A 348 14.28 -1.52 8.77
C GLU A 348 14.51 -1.95 7.31
N TYR A 349 13.60 -1.57 6.41
CA TYR A 349 13.93 -0.86 5.16
C TYR A 349 12.60 -0.51 4.45
N PHE A 350 12.19 0.74 4.55
CA PHE A 350 11.19 1.32 3.66
C PHE A 350 11.79 1.53 2.26
N ASP A 351 10.90 1.61 1.26
CA ASP A 351 11.09 2.05 -0.13
C ASP A 351 11.40 1.00 -1.20
N THR A 352 10.35 0.52 -1.88
CA THR A 352 10.12 0.78 -3.32
C THR A 352 8.68 0.43 -3.70
N GLU A 353 8.06 1.31 -4.50
CA GLU A 353 6.69 1.30 -5.00
C GLU A 353 6.38 0.17 -6.03
N PRO A 354 5.09 -0.17 -6.26
CA PRO A 354 4.69 -1.44 -6.88
C PRO A 354 4.75 -1.44 -8.42
N LYS A 355 5.18 -2.57 -8.99
CA LYS A 355 4.98 -2.93 -10.40
C LYS A 355 3.94 -4.05 -10.53
N ASP A 356 2.79 -3.69 -11.09
CA ASP A 356 1.90 -4.57 -11.88
C ASP A 356 2.59 -4.84 -13.24
N GLN A 357 2.51 -5.96 -13.97
CA GLN A 357 1.53 -7.05 -14.06
C GLN A 357 2.13 -8.20 -14.96
N PRO A 358 1.38 -9.26 -15.39
CA PRO A 358 1.88 -10.61 -15.58
C PRO A 358 2.12 -11.02 -17.06
N SER A 359 2.64 -12.23 -17.24
CA SER A 359 2.99 -12.90 -18.50
C SER A 359 1.78 -13.32 -19.35
N ASP A 360 1.83 -13.05 -20.65
CA ASP A 360 0.86 -13.43 -21.69
C ASP A 360 0.90 -14.93 -22.09
N PRO A 361 -0.22 -15.45 -22.66
CA PRO A 361 -0.20 -16.34 -23.82
C PRO A 361 -0.84 -15.68 -25.07
N PRO A 362 -0.58 -16.19 -26.30
CA PRO A 362 -0.64 -15.42 -27.53
C PRO A 362 -1.96 -15.54 -28.31
N GLU A 363 -2.38 -14.47 -29.00
CA GLU A 363 -2.37 -14.38 -30.47
C GLU A 363 -2.89 -13.00 -30.92
N ILE A 364 -2.27 -12.52 -31.99
CA ILE A 364 -2.25 -11.14 -32.48
C ILE A 364 -3.29 -10.99 -33.59
N GLU A 365 -4.06 -9.90 -33.58
CA GLU A 365 -4.42 -9.12 -34.78
C GLU A 365 -5.06 -7.78 -34.36
N VAL A 366 -4.43 -6.68 -34.78
CA VAL A 366 -4.70 -5.30 -34.35
C VAL A 366 -5.51 -4.56 -35.41
N PRO A 367 -6.77 -4.16 -35.17
CA PRO A 367 -7.51 -3.25 -36.05
C PRO A 367 -7.27 -1.79 -35.60
N GLY A 368 -6.30 -1.12 -36.23
CA GLY A 368 -6.00 0.28 -35.90
C GLY A 368 -4.94 0.98 -36.76
N ALA A 369 -4.49 0.40 -37.88
CA ALA A 369 -3.70 1.11 -38.87
C ALA A 369 -4.63 1.88 -39.82
N ILE A 370 -4.32 3.16 -40.01
CA ILE A 370 -5.13 4.21 -40.62
C ILE A 370 -4.97 4.12 -42.15
N PHE A 371 -6.08 3.81 -42.85
CA PHE A 371 -6.45 4.17 -44.24
C PHE A 371 -5.46 3.92 -45.40
N SER A 372 -5.82 2.98 -46.29
CA SER A 372 -5.77 3.20 -47.75
C SER A 372 -6.62 2.17 -48.51
N TYR A 373 -7.82 2.58 -48.91
CA TYR A 373 -8.54 1.96 -50.04
C TYR A 373 -8.73 3.02 -51.12
N PRO A 374 -8.65 2.67 -52.41
CA PRO A 374 -8.79 3.64 -53.50
C PRO A 374 -10.23 4.13 -53.59
N ILE A 375 -10.41 5.46 -53.55
CA ILE A 375 -11.71 6.10 -53.77
C ILE A 375 -12.05 5.95 -55.27
N LEU A 376 -13.05 5.11 -55.58
CA LEU A 376 -13.70 5.08 -56.89
C LEU A 376 -14.38 6.44 -57.11
N ARG A 377 -13.94 7.19 -58.14
CA ARG A 377 -14.59 8.45 -58.54
C ARG A 377 -15.85 8.13 -59.33
N GLN A 378 -16.96 8.78 -58.99
CA GLN A 378 -18.17 8.78 -59.81
C GLN A 378 -17.93 9.68 -61.04
N GLU A 379 -18.42 9.25 -62.21
CA GLU A 379 -18.26 9.95 -63.48
C GLU A 379 -18.96 11.33 -63.43
N GLY A 380 -18.21 12.43 -63.65
CA GLY A 380 -18.82 13.72 -64.01
C GLY A 380 -18.37 15.00 -63.31
N GLU A 381 -17.41 14.98 -62.37
CA GLU A 381 -16.94 16.22 -61.73
C GLU A 381 -15.67 16.81 -62.38
N PRO A 382 -15.61 18.15 -62.61
CA PRO A 382 -14.55 18.78 -63.36
C PRO A 382 -13.23 18.82 -62.58
N ILE A 383 -12.14 18.46 -63.26
CA ILE A 383 -10.77 18.54 -62.75
C ILE A 383 -10.39 20.03 -62.65
N LEU A 384 -10.32 20.56 -61.43
CA LEU A 384 -9.62 21.81 -61.16
C LEU A 384 -8.14 21.46 -61.00
N ASP A 385 -7.34 21.82 -62.00
CA ASP A 385 -5.89 21.89 -61.91
C ASP A 385 -5.54 22.99 -60.89
N GLU A 386 -5.24 22.59 -59.65
CA GLU A 386 -4.64 23.50 -58.67
C GLU A 386 -3.13 23.28 -58.64
N GLU A 387 -2.40 24.23 -59.24
CA GLU A 387 -0.98 24.43 -58.96
C GLU A 387 -0.74 24.51 -57.45
N PRO A 388 0.36 23.93 -56.93
CA PRO A 388 0.66 23.99 -55.51
C PRO A 388 0.82 25.46 -55.06
N PRO A 389 0.25 25.86 -53.90
CA PRO A 389 0.29 27.24 -53.46
C PRO A 389 1.74 27.69 -53.24
N ALA A 390 2.06 28.88 -53.74
CA ALA A 390 3.37 29.51 -53.59
C ALA A 390 3.77 29.64 -52.10
N ARG A 391 5.04 29.35 -51.80
CA ARG A 391 5.65 29.46 -50.47
C ARG A 391 5.35 30.82 -49.83
N GLY A 392 4.59 30.78 -48.74
CA GLY A 392 4.38 31.94 -47.87
C GLY A 392 5.62 32.25 -47.00
N PRO A 393 5.72 33.48 -46.47
CA PRO A 393 6.92 34.01 -45.79
C PRO A 393 7.27 33.35 -44.44
N HIS A 394 6.53 32.33 -44.01
CA HIS A 394 6.69 31.68 -42.70
C HIS A 394 6.70 30.15 -42.80
N THR A 395 7.48 29.62 -43.73
CA THR A 395 7.81 28.18 -43.74
C THR A 395 9.18 28.00 -43.07
N PRO A 396 9.29 27.34 -41.90
CA PRO A 396 10.59 27.17 -41.24
C PRO A 396 11.45 26.15 -42.03
N LEU A 397 12.62 26.59 -42.47
CA LEU A 397 13.68 25.74 -43.03
C LEU A 397 14.45 25.08 -41.89
N MET A 398 14.64 23.77 -41.95
CA MET A 398 15.57 23.06 -41.08
C MET A 398 17.02 23.51 -41.39
N PRO A 399 17.83 23.91 -40.40
CA PRO A 399 19.23 24.29 -40.63
C PRO A 399 20.07 23.06 -40.99
N ASP A 400 20.81 23.14 -42.11
CA ASP A 400 21.85 22.16 -42.46
C ASP A 400 23.06 22.32 -41.53
N LEU A 401 23.37 21.27 -40.75
CA LEU A 401 24.43 21.26 -39.74
C LEU A 401 25.81 20.87 -40.28
N SER A 402 26.14 21.25 -41.51
CA SER A 402 27.44 20.91 -42.12
C SER A 402 28.18 22.14 -42.65
N ALA A 403 28.47 23.10 -41.78
CA ALA A 403 29.59 24.04 -41.95
C ALA A 403 29.80 24.81 -40.64
N ALA A 404 30.85 24.45 -39.91
CA ALA A 404 31.48 25.37 -38.99
C ALA A 404 32.38 26.32 -39.79
N ASP A 405 32.54 27.52 -39.22
CA ASP A 405 33.61 28.49 -39.42
C ASP A 405 33.32 29.76 -40.26
N GLU A 406 33.60 30.88 -39.56
CA GLU A 406 33.95 32.24 -40.02
C GLU A 406 32.83 33.19 -40.50
N ASP A 407 32.37 34.10 -39.63
CA ASP A 407 32.80 35.52 -39.58
C ASP A 407 31.74 36.44 -38.92
N ASP A 408 32.21 37.55 -38.34
CA ASP A 408 31.54 38.48 -37.41
C ASP A 408 30.29 39.22 -37.93
N GLY A 409 29.32 39.50 -37.03
CA GLY A 409 28.36 40.62 -37.20
C GLY A 409 26.94 40.43 -36.64
N ASP A 410 26.72 40.97 -35.45
CA ASP A 410 25.47 41.53 -34.89
C ASP A 410 24.17 40.72 -34.71
N ALA A 411 23.68 40.81 -33.47
CA ALA A 411 22.28 40.76 -32.99
C ALA A 411 21.59 39.38 -32.75
N ASP A 412 21.70 38.97 -31.48
CA ASP A 412 20.65 38.48 -30.57
C ASP A 412 19.73 37.31 -31.01
N GLY A 413 19.83 36.20 -30.27
CA GLY A 413 18.86 35.09 -30.35
C GLY A 413 19.44 33.68 -30.25
N GLY A 414 20.28 33.39 -29.25
CA GLY A 414 20.83 32.05 -29.02
C GLY A 414 20.71 31.64 -27.55
N ILE A 415 19.94 30.58 -27.29
CA ILE A 415 19.77 29.94 -25.98
C ILE A 415 21.13 29.40 -25.54
N GLU A 416 21.76 30.06 -24.58
CA GLU A 416 22.93 29.54 -23.88
C GLU A 416 22.54 28.33 -23.02
N ILE A 417 23.25 27.24 -23.23
CA ILE A 417 23.26 26.07 -22.35
C ILE A 417 23.63 26.59 -20.94
N LEU A 418 22.70 26.43 -19.99
CA LEU A 418 22.83 26.91 -18.61
C LEU A 418 24.19 26.49 -17.99
N PRO A 419 25.12 27.41 -17.69
CA PRO A 419 26.16 27.11 -16.74
C PRO A 419 25.49 26.98 -15.36
N GLU A 420 25.96 26.04 -14.53
CA GLU A 420 25.47 25.85 -13.16
C GLU A 420 25.31 27.20 -12.46
N ARG A 421 24.06 27.52 -12.13
CA ARG A 421 23.63 28.83 -11.63
C ARG A 421 24.18 29.00 -10.22
N THR A 422 25.41 29.49 -10.09
CA THR A 422 25.86 30.03 -8.81
C THR A 422 24.91 31.17 -8.42
N PRO A 423 24.32 31.15 -7.21
CA PRO A 423 23.29 32.11 -6.86
C PRO A 423 23.88 33.52 -6.90
N ALA A 424 23.32 34.37 -7.77
CA ALA A 424 23.73 35.75 -7.94
C ALA A 424 23.85 36.43 -6.55
N GLN A 425 25.07 36.84 -6.19
CA GLN A 425 25.32 37.43 -4.89
C GLN A 425 24.71 38.83 -4.83
N ASP A 426 23.53 38.90 -4.24
CA ASP A 426 22.83 40.13 -3.94
C ASP A 426 23.78 41.10 -3.19
N PRO A 427 24.05 42.32 -3.70
CA PRO A 427 24.99 43.24 -3.06
C PRO A 427 24.53 43.65 -1.66
N ARG A 428 23.22 43.58 -1.40
CA ARG A 428 22.63 43.77 -0.06
C ARG A 428 22.96 42.60 0.85
N ARG A 429 22.88 41.35 0.37
CA ARG A 429 23.23 40.13 1.11
C ARG A 429 24.71 40.11 1.49
N ARG A 430 25.61 40.56 0.59
CA ARG A 430 27.05 40.74 0.92
C ARG A 430 27.28 41.73 2.06
N LYS A 431 26.61 42.88 2.03
CA LYS A 431 26.72 43.90 3.10
C LYS A 431 26.19 43.37 4.43
N VAL A 432 25.07 42.64 4.42
CA VAL A 432 24.51 42.01 5.63
C VAL A 432 25.43 40.93 6.18
N LEU A 433 25.99 40.06 5.32
CA LEU A 433 26.94 39.03 5.75
C LEU A 433 28.25 39.63 6.29
N ALA A 434 28.74 40.73 5.71
CA ALA A 434 29.89 41.46 6.22
C ALA A 434 29.60 42.09 7.59
N ALA A 435 28.41 42.68 7.77
CA ALA A 435 27.98 43.23 9.05
C ALA A 435 27.82 42.15 10.12
N LEU A 436 27.25 40.99 9.77
CA LEU A 436 27.11 39.84 10.68
C LEU A 436 28.47 39.26 11.07
N ARG A 437 29.41 39.11 10.14
CA ARG A 437 30.79 38.69 10.46
C ARG A 437 31.51 39.69 11.36
N ALA A 438 31.33 40.99 11.13
CA ALA A 438 31.90 42.02 11.99
C ALA A 438 31.30 41.96 13.42
N LEU A 439 30.00 41.71 13.55
CA LEU A 439 29.33 41.51 14.83
C LEU A 439 29.83 40.26 15.56
N HIS A 440 29.96 39.14 14.84
CA HIS A 440 30.47 37.89 15.39
C HIS A 440 31.92 38.04 15.88
N SER A 441 32.79 38.68 15.09
CA SER A 441 34.17 38.95 15.51
C SER A 441 34.28 39.88 16.73
N LYS A 442 33.30 40.77 16.93
CA LYS A 442 33.22 41.62 18.12
C LYS A 442 32.73 40.85 19.33
N LEU A 443 31.78 39.94 19.16
CA LEU A 443 31.29 39.04 20.20
C LEU A 443 32.39 38.07 20.66
N ASP A 444 33.14 37.48 19.73
CA ASP A 444 34.29 36.61 20.06
C ASP A 444 35.39 37.36 20.81
N ARG A 445 35.62 38.64 20.48
CA ARG A 445 36.57 39.50 21.22
C ARG A 445 36.05 39.94 22.60
N MET A 446 34.74 39.83 22.84
CA MET A 446 34.11 40.15 24.11
C MET A 446 33.91 38.91 25.00
N GLN A 447 34.21 37.71 24.52
CA GLN A 447 34.26 36.54 25.39
C GLN A 447 35.49 36.66 26.30
N PRO A 448 35.33 36.73 27.63
CA PRO A 448 36.46 36.68 28.54
C PRO A 448 37.13 35.32 28.39
N ILE A 449 38.45 35.33 28.14
CA ILE A 449 39.29 34.14 28.24
C ILE A 449 39.10 33.60 29.67
N GLN A 450 38.40 32.47 29.79
CA GLN A 450 38.37 31.67 31.02
C GLN A 450 39.60 30.79 31.08
#